data_AF-A0A345NS12-F1
#
_entry.id   AF-A0A345NS12-F1
#
_cell.length_a   1.000
_cell.length_b   1.000
_cell.length_c   1.000
_cell.angle_alpha   90.00
_cell.angle_beta   90.00
_cell.angle_gamma   90.00
#
_symmetry.space_group_name_H-M   'P 1'
#
loop_
_entity.id
_entity.type
_entity.pdbx_description
1 polymer ?
#
loop_
_entity_poly.entity_id
_entity_poly.type
_entity_poly.pdbx_seq_one_letter_code
_entity_poly.pdbx_strand_id
1 'polypeptide(L)'
;MRRALVVEADGGSRGNPGVAGYGALVRDARTGELLAERAEPLGKASNNVAEYSGLLAGLQAVLDLGLADDAAVEVRMDSKLVVEQMSGRWKVKHEDMRRLALDARRLVDEVQRRGGSVELVWVPRERNKAADALSNVAMDGRSVSRDHLAPAGATEPEDPADTAEPEQDPWALLEVDEADGQGDGGAPADGGGPHASEMPEGLDPARPTFGVGRVPLSDVYVSDETVPTLEGETRLVLVRHGVTDFTQQHLLDGRGGADPSLNATGMAQARAAAVAVRRLVERSEQGPLSVVSSSLQRARQTGQAIADHLGVTREEDRDWDEQGFGEWDGVAMPDLVREHGEDLLRLRNDADFAPPGGENRHELDARVGRALARAIARGGTVVVATHRVVLMSVLGRMLGVDHGRAWSIATAPASLTAIEVWPDGGAQVAFVNDTHHLYDPAFDEVAGATVILDGGPGRRTR
;
A
#
# COMPACT_ATOMS: atom_id res chain seq x y z
N MET A 1 31.56 2.73 -8.65
CA MET A 1 30.46 3.36 -7.86
C MET A 1 29.20 3.24 -8.69
N ARG A 2 28.09 2.87 -8.07
CA ARG A 2 26.78 2.77 -8.71
C ARG A 2 26.39 4.14 -9.30
N ARG A 3 26.02 4.22 -10.58
CA ARG A 3 25.56 5.47 -11.21
C ARG A 3 24.16 5.80 -10.70
N ALA A 4 23.88 7.04 -10.36
CA ALA A 4 22.57 7.45 -9.85
C ALA A 4 21.93 8.42 -10.83
N LEU A 5 20.71 8.12 -11.29
CA LEU A 5 20.03 8.85 -12.36
C LEU A 5 18.64 9.27 -11.89
N VAL A 6 18.22 10.47 -12.29
CA VAL A 6 16.83 10.92 -12.16
C VAL A 6 16.23 11.05 -13.55
N VAL A 7 15.10 10.39 -13.78
CA VAL A 7 14.30 10.54 -15.00
C VAL A 7 13.06 11.35 -14.64
N GLU A 8 12.89 12.54 -15.19
CA GLU A 8 11.68 13.36 -14.97
C GLU A 8 10.82 13.23 -16.23
N ALA A 9 9.56 12.83 -16.10
CA ALA A 9 8.66 12.60 -17.22
C ALA A 9 7.25 13.16 -16.98
N ASP A 10 6.63 13.64 -18.06
CA ASP A 10 5.27 14.19 -18.10
C ASP A 10 4.62 13.97 -19.47
N GLY A 11 3.30 14.09 -19.54
CA GLY A 11 2.55 14.14 -20.79
C GLY A 11 1.23 14.88 -20.64
N GLY A 12 0.87 15.62 -21.68
CA GLY A 12 -0.34 16.45 -21.71
C GLY A 12 -1.25 16.14 -22.89
N SER A 13 -2.53 16.47 -22.75
CA SER A 13 -3.51 16.46 -23.85
C SER A 13 -4.47 17.66 -23.78
N ARG A 14 -4.44 18.52 -24.81
CA ARG A 14 -5.35 19.68 -24.94
C ARG A 14 -6.69 19.23 -25.51
N GLY A 15 -7.67 19.04 -24.62
CA GLY A 15 -9.03 18.59 -24.94
C GLY A 15 -9.23 17.07 -24.80
N ASN A 16 -8.81 16.50 -23.68
CA ASN A 16 -8.70 15.05 -23.39
C ASN A 16 -9.92 14.17 -23.80
N PRO A 17 -9.83 13.33 -24.87
CA PRO A 17 -8.68 13.12 -25.76
C PRO A 17 -8.55 14.18 -26.87
N GLY A 18 -7.40 14.84 -26.93
CA GLY A 18 -7.11 15.95 -27.84
C GLY A 18 -5.64 15.98 -28.28
N VAL A 19 -5.13 17.14 -28.69
CA VAL A 19 -3.73 17.28 -29.16
C VAL A 19 -2.80 16.98 -28.00
N ALA A 20 -1.99 15.93 -28.13
CA ALA A 20 -1.20 15.38 -27.06
C ALA A 20 0.29 15.33 -27.39
N GLY A 21 1.11 15.34 -26.36
CA GLY A 21 2.57 15.26 -26.45
C GLY A 21 3.16 14.88 -25.10
N TYR A 22 4.36 14.29 -25.13
CA TYR A 22 5.09 13.91 -23.93
C TYR A 22 6.41 14.69 -23.82
N GLY A 23 6.94 14.75 -22.60
CA GLY A 23 8.27 15.27 -22.29
C GLY A 23 8.96 14.36 -21.28
N ALA A 24 10.25 14.10 -21.48
CA ALA A 24 11.08 13.36 -20.55
C ALA A 24 12.52 13.86 -20.59
N LEU A 25 13.22 13.77 -19.47
CA LEU A 25 14.63 14.12 -19.38
C LEU A 25 15.36 13.21 -18.38
N VAL A 26 16.67 13.05 -18.57
CA VAL A 26 17.54 12.24 -17.70
C VAL A 26 18.61 13.14 -17.09
N ARG A 27 18.85 13.04 -15.79
CA ARG A 27 19.90 13.75 -15.05
C ARG A 27 20.79 12.80 -14.26
N ASP A 28 22.03 13.19 -14.04
CA ASP A 28 22.84 12.59 -12.98
C ASP A 28 22.31 13.08 -11.62
N ALA A 29 21.95 12.14 -10.73
CA ALA A 29 21.33 12.46 -9.46
C ALA A 29 22.29 13.14 -8.46
N ARG A 30 23.61 12.99 -8.66
CA ARG A 30 24.63 13.57 -7.79
C ARG A 30 25.01 14.98 -8.20
N THR A 31 25.16 15.21 -9.50
CA THR A 31 25.61 16.51 -10.03
C THR A 31 24.46 17.40 -10.49
N GLY A 32 23.28 16.82 -10.75
CA GLY A 32 22.15 17.51 -11.37
C GLY A 32 22.32 17.77 -12.88
N GLU A 33 23.45 17.34 -13.44
CA GLU A 33 23.78 17.51 -14.86
C GLU A 33 22.71 16.86 -15.75
N LEU A 34 22.25 17.60 -16.74
CA LEU A 34 21.31 17.11 -17.73
C LEU A 34 22.04 16.21 -18.72
N LEU A 35 21.57 14.97 -18.88
CA LEU A 35 22.18 13.96 -19.74
C LEU A 35 21.38 13.74 -21.03
N ALA A 36 20.05 13.88 -20.97
CA ALA A 36 19.18 13.69 -22.13
C ALA A 36 17.87 14.46 -22.01
N GLU A 37 17.30 14.85 -23.15
CA GLU A 37 15.94 15.38 -23.28
C GLU A 37 15.21 14.69 -24.43
N ARG A 38 13.94 14.36 -24.23
CA ARG A 38 13.03 13.73 -25.20
C ARG A 38 11.67 14.42 -25.14
N ALA A 39 11.10 14.75 -26.29
CA ALA A 39 9.73 15.22 -26.42
C ALA A 39 9.21 14.94 -27.82
N GLU A 40 7.99 14.44 -27.97
CA GLU A 40 7.37 14.23 -29.29
C GLU A 40 5.85 14.43 -29.29
N PRO A 41 5.28 14.99 -30.37
CA PRO A 41 3.84 15.06 -30.56
C PRO A 41 3.25 13.66 -30.78
N LEU A 42 2.13 13.37 -30.11
CA LEU A 42 1.40 12.10 -30.20
C LEU A 42 0.15 12.19 -31.09
N GLY A 43 -0.13 13.36 -31.68
CA GLY A 43 -1.37 13.59 -32.40
C GLY A 43 -2.56 13.65 -31.45
N LYS A 44 -3.65 12.92 -31.75
CA LYS A 44 -4.84 12.89 -30.89
C LYS A 44 -4.79 11.72 -29.91
N ALA A 45 -4.54 11.99 -28.63
CA ALA A 45 -4.47 10.97 -27.58
C ALA A 45 -5.03 11.47 -26.25
N SER A 46 -5.25 10.55 -25.30
CA SER A 46 -5.64 10.91 -23.93
C SER A 46 -4.46 11.38 -23.09
N ASN A 47 -4.73 12.10 -21.99
CA ASN A 47 -3.68 12.55 -21.06
C ASN A 47 -2.83 11.38 -20.54
N ASN A 48 -3.48 10.31 -20.09
CA ASN A 48 -2.78 9.14 -19.54
C ASN A 48 -1.89 8.44 -20.58
N VAL A 49 -2.33 8.42 -21.85
CA VAL A 49 -1.48 7.88 -22.94
C VAL A 49 -0.22 8.72 -23.08
N ALA A 50 -0.34 10.05 -23.03
CA ALA A 50 0.80 10.95 -23.10
C ALA A 50 1.76 10.78 -21.91
N GLU A 51 1.24 10.66 -20.69
CA GLU A 51 2.06 10.45 -19.49
C GLU A 51 2.82 9.11 -19.56
N TYR A 52 2.18 8.02 -19.99
CA TYR A 52 2.86 6.74 -20.22
C TYR A 52 3.93 6.83 -21.30
N SER A 53 3.68 7.58 -22.38
CA SER A 53 4.68 7.81 -23.43
C SER A 53 5.91 8.56 -22.89
N GLY A 54 5.72 9.53 -21.99
CA GLY A 54 6.83 10.21 -21.32
C GLY A 54 7.69 9.25 -20.49
N LEU A 55 7.05 8.39 -19.68
CA LEU A 55 7.74 7.33 -18.92
C LEU A 55 8.59 6.43 -19.83
N LEU A 56 7.99 5.92 -20.91
CA LEU A 56 8.67 5.06 -21.88
C LEU A 56 9.89 5.75 -22.49
N ALA A 57 9.74 7.00 -22.93
CA ALA A 57 10.82 7.75 -23.55
C ALA A 57 11.98 8.02 -22.59
N GLY A 58 11.69 8.32 -21.31
CA GLY A 58 12.72 8.52 -20.30
C GLY A 58 13.53 7.26 -20.00
N LEU A 59 12.85 6.11 -19.81
CA LEU A 59 13.50 4.82 -19.58
C LEU A 59 14.29 4.35 -20.80
N GLN A 60 13.74 4.54 -22.00
CA GLN A 60 14.43 4.19 -23.25
C GLN A 60 15.69 5.04 -23.44
N ALA A 61 15.65 6.34 -23.10
CA ALA A 61 16.84 7.21 -23.17
C ALA A 61 17.97 6.73 -22.25
N VAL A 62 17.66 6.23 -21.04
CA VAL A 62 18.65 5.62 -20.14
C VAL A 62 19.33 4.41 -20.79
N LEU A 63 18.55 3.57 -21.47
CA LEU A 63 19.05 2.36 -22.15
C LEU A 63 19.87 2.69 -23.40
N ASP A 64 19.37 3.58 -24.25
CA ASP A 64 20.00 3.97 -25.51
C ASP A 64 21.37 4.62 -25.28
N LEU A 65 21.51 5.37 -24.19
CA LEU A 65 22.76 6.04 -23.81
C LEU A 65 23.73 5.13 -23.03
N GLY A 66 23.39 3.85 -22.84
CA GLY A 66 24.21 2.92 -22.09
C GLY A 66 24.40 3.33 -20.62
N LEU A 67 23.41 4.03 -20.06
CA LEU A 67 23.48 4.56 -18.69
C LEU A 67 22.93 3.57 -17.66
N ALA A 68 22.32 2.46 -18.08
CA ALA A 68 21.61 1.52 -17.22
C ALA A 68 22.51 0.55 -16.43
N ASP A 69 23.75 0.33 -16.88
CA ASP A 69 24.65 -0.66 -16.29
C ASP A 69 24.98 -0.30 -14.83
N ASP A 70 24.59 -1.17 -13.90
CA ASP A 70 24.66 -0.95 -12.45
C ASP A 70 24.13 0.44 -12.01
N ALA A 71 23.06 0.94 -12.63
CA ALA A 71 22.49 2.25 -12.29
C ALA A 71 21.33 2.17 -11.28
N ALA A 72 21.20 3.16 -10.40
CA ALA A 72 19.98 3.41 -9.63
C ALA A 72 19.20 4.53 -10.34
N VAL A 73 18.03 4.21 -10.88
CA VAL A 73 17.19 5.12 -11.66
C VAL A 73 15.95 5.49 -10.85
N GLU A 74 15.81 6.75 -10.49
CA GLU A 74 14.60 7.31 -9.88
C GLU A 74 13.76 8.02 -10.95
N VAL A 75 12.60 7.47 -11.29
CA VAL A 75 11.67 8.09 -12.23
C VAL A 75 10.67 8.95 -11.47
N ARG A 76 10.67 10.25 -11.73
CA ARG A 76 9.77 11.26 -11.16
C ARG A 76 8.68 11.63 -12.16
N MET A 77 7.43 11.52 -11.73
CA MET A 77 6.28 11.95 -12.52
C MET A 77 5.24 12.60 -11.61
N ASP A 78 4.50 13.59 -12.13
CA ASP A 78 3.34 14.18 -11.46
C ASP A 78 2.03 13.46 -11.75
N SER A 79 2.05 12.47 -12.65
CA SER A 79 0.96 11.51 -12.83
C SER A 79 0.93 10.45 -11.73
N LYS A 80 0.11 10.69 -10.72
CA LYS A 80 -0.15 9.67 -9.68
C LYS A 80 -0.73 8.40 -10.28
N LEU A 81 -1.57 8.50 -11.32
CA LEU A 81 -2.15 7.34 -11.98
C LEU A 81 -1.08 6.43 -12.61
N VAL A 82 -0.14 6.98 -13.37
CA VAL A 82 0.92 6.19 -14.01
C VAL A 82 1.85 5.58 -12.96
N VAL A 83 2.27 6.36 -11.95
CA VAL A 83 3.13 5.88 -10.87
C VAL A 83 2.47 4.72 -10.11
N GLU A 84 1.20 4.86 -9.72
CA GLU A 84 0.47 3.83 -8.97
C GLU A 84 0.19 2.56 -9.80
N GLN A 85 -0.10 2.72 -11.11
CA GLN A 85 -0.33 1.59 -12.01
C GLN A 85 0.96 0.82 -12.32
N MET A 86 2.07 1.52 -12.52
CA MET A 86 3.38 0.92 -12.76
C MET A 86 3.97 0.29 -11.51
N SER A 87 3.67 0.85 -10.34
CA SER A 87 3.99 0.23 -9.04
C SER A 87 3.06 -0.94 -8.66
N GLY A 88 2.10 -1.30 -9.52
CA GLY A 88 1.17 -2.41 -9.28
C GLY A 88 0.06 -2.15 -8.26
N ARG A 89 0.00 -0.96 -7.67
CA ARG A 89 -1.01 -0.56 -6.68
C ARG A 89 -2.38 -0.35 -7.32
N TRP A 90 -2.43 0.14 -8.55
CA TRP A 90 -3.69 0.43 -9.28
C TRP A 90 -3.85 -0.45 -10.53
N LYS A 91 -5.06 -0.95 -10.79
CA LYS A 91 -5.36 -1.76 -11.99
C LYS A 91 -5.39 -0.91 -13.26
N VAL A 92 -4.71 -1.36 -14.30
CA VAL A 92 -4.80 -0.78 -15.65
C VAL A 92 -6.01 -1.36 -16.39
N LYS A 93 -7.10 -0.59 -16.49
CA LYS A 93 -8.37 -1.07 -17.05
C LYS A 93 -8.49 -0.89 -18.58
N HIS A 94 -7.97 0.21 -19.15
CA HIS A 94 -8.08 0.48 -20.58
C HIS A 94 -7.04 -0.29 -21.40
N GLU A 95 -7.46 -0.84 -22.55
CA GLU A 95 -6.60 -1.69 -23.40
C GLU A 95 -5.34 -0.97 -23.87
N ASP A 96 -5.45 0.28 -24.33
CA ASP A 96 -4.30 1.06 -24.81
C ASP A 96 -3.28 1.31 -23.68
N MET A 97 -3.76 1.59 -22.47
CA MET A 97 -2.89 1.74 -21.30
C MET A 97 -2.27 0.41 -20.86
N ARG A 98 -2.96 -0.73 -21.05
CA ARG A 98 -2.38 -2.05 -20.73
C ARG A 98 -1.18 -2.35 -21.62
N ARG A 99 -1.23 -1.97 -22.90
CA ARG A 99 -0.10 -2.14 -23.83
C ARG A 99 1.09 -1.28 -23.37
N LEU A 100 0.86 0.01 -23.12
CA LEU A 100 1.90 0.93 -22.63
C LEU A 100 2.50 0.50 -21.29
N ALA A 101 1.68 0.01 -20.36
CA ALA A 101 2.16 -0.50 -19.07
C ALA A 101 3.01 -1.77 -19.23
N LEU A 102 2.69 -2.65 -20.18
CA LEU A 102 3.51 -3.83 -20.50
C LEU A 102 4.85 -3.42 -21.11
N ASP A 103 4.86 -2.45 -22.02
CA ASP A 103 6.10 -1.95 -22.63
C ASP A 103 6.97 -1.25 -21.59
N ALA A 104 6.38 -0.47 -20.68
CA ALA A 104 7.13 0.19 -19.61
C ALA A 104 7.76 -0.84 -18.64
N ARG A 105 7.05 -1.93 -18.33
CA ARG A 105 7.61 -3.04 -17.53
C ARG A 105 8.79 -3.71 -18.24
N ARG A 106 8.72 -3.92 -19.55
CA ARG A 106 9.84 -4.49 -20.32
C ARG A 106 11.10 -3.62 -20.25
N LEU A 107 10.95 -2.30 -20.26
CA LEU A 107 12.08 -1.38 -20.12
C LEU A 107 12.67 -1.43 -18.70
N VAL A 108 11.81 -1.48 -17.68
CA VAL A 108 12.25 -1.68 -16.28
C VAL A 108 13.01 -2.99 -16.14
N ASP A 109 12.49 -4.09 -16.67
CA ASP A 109 13.13 -5.40 -16.64
C ASP A 109 14.49 -5.37 -17.37
N GLU A 110 14.62 -4.63 -18.47
CA GLU A 110 15.89 -4.46 -19.17
C GLU A 110 16.93 -3.69 -18.34
N VAL A 111 16.53 -2.62 -17.66
CA VAL A 111 17.41 -1.90 -16.72
C VAL A 111 17.87 -2.85 -15.60
N GLN A 112 16.97 -3.65 -15.04
CA GLN A 112 17.29 -4.63 -14.00
C GLN A 112 18.23 -5.74 -14.48
N ARG A 113 18.05 -6.23 -15.72
CA ARG A 113 18.97 -7.22 -16.33
C ARG A 113 20.40 -6.72 -16.47
N ARG A 114 20.60 -5.41 -16.54
CA ARG A 114 21.93 -4.75 -16.59
C ARG A 114 22.50 -4.44 -15.21
N GLY A 115 21.93 -5.01 -14.15
CA GLY A 115 22.35 -4.75 -12.76
C GLY A 115 21.78 -3.45 -12.17
N GLY A 116 20.93 -2.76 -12.91
CA GLY A 116 20.29 -1.53 -12.47
C GLY A 116 19.07 -1.76 -11.56
N SER A 117 18.53 -0.67 -11.00
CA SER A 117 17.21 -0.65 -10.35
C SER A 117 16.42 0.56 -10.82
N VAL A 118 15.10 0.43 -10.84
CA VAL A 118 14.18 1.52 -11.18
C VAL A 118 13.21 1.71 -10.03
N GLU A 119 13.08 2.93 -9.55
CA GLU A 119 12.08 3.36 -8.58
C GLU A 119 11.16 4.40 -9.23
N LEU A 120 9.84 4.27 -9.08
CA LEU A 120 8.89 5.27 -9.57
C LEU A 120 8.36 6.09 -8.40
N VAL A 121 8.59 7.40 -8.46
CA VAL A 121 8.26 8.37 -7.42
C VAL A 121 7.26 9.38 -7.98
N TRP A 122 6.15 9.54 -7.27
CA TRP A 122 5.24 10.63 -7.57
C TRP A 122 5.79 11.93 -7.00
N VAL A 123 5.84 13.00 -7.81
CA VAL A 123 6.25 14.34 -7.38
C VAL A 123 5.13 15.34 -7.66
N PRO A 124 4.95 16.38 -6.83
CA PRO A 124 4.05 17.49 -7.15
C PRO A 124 4.41 18.18 -8.48
N ARG A 125 3.41 18.71 -9.20
CA ARG A 125 3.59 19.33 -10.52
C ARG A 125 4.60 20.49 -10.50
N GLU A 126 4.64 21.25 -9.42
CA GLU A 126 5.59 22.34 -9.23
C GLU A 126 7.06 21.87 -9.17
N ARG A 127 7.28 20.58 -8.91
CA ARG A 127 8.59 19.90 -8.92
C ARG A 127 8.87 19.15 -10.23
N ASN A 128 7.93 19.10 -11.18
CA ASN A 128 8.09 18.44 -12.49
C ASN A 128 8.09 19.44 -13.68
N LYS A 129 8.36 20.73 -13.41
CA LYS A 129 8.23 21.83 -14.40
C LYS A 129 9.05 21.63 -15.68
N ALA A 130 10.20 20.96 -15.59
CA ALA A 130 11.07 20.76 -16.75
C ALA A 130 10.47 19.73 -17.73
N ALA A 131 9.91 18.63 -17.23
CA ALA A 131 9.20 17.66 -18.06
C ALA A 131 7.88 18.23 -18.61
N ASP A 132 7.16 19.03 -17.81
CA ASP A 132 5.95 19.75 -18.25
C ASP A 132 6.24 20.78 -19.36
N ALA A 133 7.36 21.50 -19.29
CA ALA A 133 7.77 22.39 -20.37
C ALA A 133 8.03 21.61 -21.67
N LEU A 134 8.69 20.46 -21.59
CA LEU A 134 8.93 19.57 -22.74
C LEU A 134 7.62 18.99 -23.31
N SER A 135 6.68 18.57 -22.46
CA SER A 135 5.38 18.05 -22.89
C SER A 135 4.55 19.12 -23.60
N ASN A 136 4.63 20.38 -23.15
CA ASN A 136 4.02 21.53 -23.83
C ASN A 136 4.66 21.83 -25.20
N VAL A 137 6.00 21.76 -25.31
CA VAL A 137 6.70 21.88 -26.60
C VAL A 137 6.22 20.83 -27.59
N ALA A 138 6.02 19.59 -27.14
CA ALA A 138 5.48 18.51 -27.93
C ALA A 138 4.01 18.74 -28.34
N MET A 139 3.15 19.22 -27.44
CA MET A 139 1.76 19.57 -27.77
C MET A 139 1.65 20.75 -28.76
N ASP A 140 2.69 21.57 -28.90
CA ASP A 140 2.81 22.60 -29.95
C ASP A 140 3.34 22.04 -31.29
N GLY A 141 3.55 20.73 -31.39
CA GLY A 141 3.95 20.04 -32.62
C GLY A 141 5.47 19.96 -32.85
N ARG A 142 6.30 20.25 -31.83
CA ARG A 142 7.76 20.21 -31.94
C ARG A 142 8.34 18.98 -31.24
N SER A 143 9.27 18.29 -31.89
CA SER A 143 10.02 17.19 -31.26
C SER A 143 11.36 17.69 -30.71
N VAL A 144 11.80 17.11 -29.59
CA VAL A 144 13.11 17.31 -28.96
C VAL A 144 13.76 15.95 -28.78
N SER A 145 14.99 15.79 -29.28
CA SER A 145 15.86 14.68 -28.95
C SER A 145 17.28 15.23 -28.84
N ARG A 146 17.78 15.34 -27.61
CA ARG A 146 19.09 15.93 -27.31
C ARG A 146 19.82 15.06 -26.31
N ASP A 147 21.09 14.79 -26.60
CA ASP A 147 21.99 14.06 -25.72
C ASP A 147 23.11 15.00 -25.30
N HIS A 148 23.35 15.09 -24.00
CA HIS A 148 24.23 16.08 -23.38
C HIS A 148 25.47 15.44 -22.75
N LEU A 149 25.76 14.18 -23.08
CA LEU A 149 26.97 13.49 -22.64
C LEU A 149 28.20 14.16 -23.29
N ALA A 150 28.98 14.87 -22.48
CA ALA A 150 30.26 15.40 -22.94
C ALA A 150 31.19 14.24 -23.36
N PRO A 151 31.88 14.33 -24.52
CA PRO A 151 33.01 13.44 -24.77
C PRO A 151 34.10 13.72 -23.72
N ALA A 152 34.65 12.66 -23.14
CA ALA A 152 35.65 12.78 -22.09
C ALA A 152 36.84 13.63 -22.56
N GLY A 153 36.99 14.83 -21.96
CA GLY A 153 38.16 15.69 -22.06
C GLY A 153 38.01 16.90 -22.96
N ALA A 154 37.62 18.04 -22.39
CA ALA A 154 38.10 19.37 -22.78
C ALA A 154 37.80 20.39 -21.67
N THR A 155 38.82 21.17 -21.36
CA THR A 155 38.97 22.22 -20.34
C THR A 155 38.11 23.47 -20.59
N GLU A 156 37.75 24.17 -19.50
CA GLU A 156 37.10 25.51 -19.45
C GLU A 156 37.91 26.61 -20.19
N PRO A 157 37.34 27.79 -20.53
CA PRO A 157 37.24 28.88 -19.54
C PRO A 157 36.08 29.91 -19.67
N GLU A 158 35.76 30.49 -18.50
CA GLU A 158 35.50 31.91 -18.13
C GLU A 158 34.16 32.66 -18.36
N ASP A 159 33.81 33.36 -17.27
CA ASP A 159 32.65 34.15 -16.79
C ASP A 159 32.55 35.56 -17.44
N PRO A 160 31.44 36.35 -17.36
CA PRO A 160 31.15 37.10 -16.12
C PRO A 160 29.67 37.32 -15.74
N ALA A 161 29.40 37.17 -14.45
CA ALA A 161 28.63 38.04 -13.54
C ALA A 161 27.10 38.18 -13.70
N ASP A 162 26.35 37.77 -12.67
CA ASP A 162 25.50 38.72 -11.94
C ASP A 162 25.36 38.32 -10.46
N THR A 163 25.38 39.34 -9.62
CA THR A 163 25.64 39.35 -8.18
C THR A 163 24.39 39.09 -7.33
N ALA A 164 24.47 38.19 -6.35
CA ALA A 164 23.75 38.30 -5.07
C ALA A 164 24.31 37.34 -4.01
N GLU A 165 24.69 37.89 -2.85
CA GLU A 165 25.04 37.17 -1.61
C GLU A 165 23.76 36.71 -0.85
N PRO A 166 23.88 35.82 0.16
CA PRO A 166 22.90 34.77 0.44
C PRO A 166 21.86 35.18 1.49
N GLU A 167 20.59 34.82 1.27
CA GLU A 167 19.58 34.87 2.33
C GLU A 167 18.94 33.50 2.57
N GLN A 168 19.37 32.92 3.70
CA GLN A 168 18.64 32.05 4.63
C GLN A 168 18.16 30.67 4.14
N ASP A 169 18.72 29.66 4.82
CA ASP A 169 18.44 28.23 4.73
C ASP A 169 16.93 27.90 4.89
N PRO A 170 16.27 27.26 3.90
CA PRO A 170 14.87 26.86 4.00
C PRO A 170 14.64 25.73 5.03
N TRP A 171 15.69 25.12 5.57
CA TRP A 171 15.59 24.08 6.60
C TRP A 171 15.52 24.61 8.04
N ALA A 172 15.56 25.94 8.23
CA ALA A 172 15.39 26.55 9.55
C ALA A 172 13.97 26.39 10.14
N LEU A 173 13.00 25.81 9.42
CA LEU A 173 11.62 25.55 9.89
C LEU A 173 11.39 24.11 10.38
N LEU A 174 12.44 23.32 10.62
CA LEU A 174 12.36 22.04 11.33
C LEU A 174 12.89 22.10 12.77
N GLU A 175 13.03 23.30 13.34
CA GLU A 175 13.22 23.42 14.77
C GLU A 175 11.87 23.28 15.50
N VAL A 176 11.80 22.23 16.32
CA VAL A 176 10.73 22.02 17.29
C VAL A 176 10.87 23.04 18.40
N ASP A 177 9.82 23.79 18.70
CA ASP A 177 9.70 24.47 19.98
C ASP A 177 8.26 24.45 20.53
N GLU A 178 8.21 24.38 21.86
CA GLU A 178 7.07 24.06 22.71
C GLU A 178 6.08 25.23 22.93
N ALA A 179 4.83 24.84 23.27
CA ALA A 179 3.85 25.53 24.12
C ALA A 179 2.90 26.64 23.58
N ASP A 180 1.61 26.32 23.72
CA ASP A 180 0.45 27.10 24.22
C ASP A 180 0.29 28.62 24.03
N GLY A 181 -0.93 29.03 23.62
CA GLY A 181 -1.58 30.22 24.21
C GLY A 181 -2.37 31.16 23.26
N GLN A 182 -3.70 31.03 23.27
CA GLN A 182 -4.74 32.08 23.31
C GLN A 182 -4.75 33.28 22.33
N GLY A 183 -5.94 33.53 21.74
CA GLY A 183 -6.55 34.87 21.78
C GLY A 183 -7.02 35.52 20.47
N ASP A 184 -8.27 35.21 20.09
CA ASP A 184 -9.38 36.12 19.74
C ASP A 184 -9.25 37.24 18.67
N GLY A 185 -10.31 37.37 17.85
CA GLY A 185 -10.81 38.66 17.37
C GLY A 185 -10.95 38.90 15.86
N GLY A 186 -12.19 38.80 15.35
CA GLY A 186 -12.74 39.83 14.43
C GLY A 186 -13.16 39.43 13.01
N ALA A 187 -14.46 39.18 12.83
CA ALA A 187 -15.21 39.29 11.56
C ALA A 187 -15.66 40.79 11.34
N PRO A 188 -16.31 41.25 10.22
CA PRO A 188 -17.48 40.60 9.57
C PRO A 188 -17.77 40.84 8.05
N ALA A 189 -18.77 40.08 7.56
CA ALA A 189 -19.84 40.39 6.56
C ALA A 189 -19.49 40.48 5.03
N ASP A 190 -20.32 40.10 4.05
CA ASP A 190 -21.65 39.44 3.96
C ASP A 190 -21.95 39.09 2.46
N GLY A 191 -22.76 38.05 2.19
CA GLY A 191 -23.80 38.10 1.12
C GLY A 191 -23.84 37.07 -0.04
N GLY A 192 -24.75 36.07 0.05
CA GLY A 192 -25.61 35.60 -1.08
C GLY A 192 -25.55 34.12 -1.53
N GLY A 193 -26.52 33.27 -1.13
CA GLY A 193 -26.65 31.81 -1.46
C GLY A 193 -27.34 31.46 -2.80
N PRO A 194 -27.97 30.26 -3.03
CA PRO A 194 -28.21 29.10 -2.12
C PRO A 194 -27.91 27.68 -2.71
N HIS A 195 -28.03 26.65 -1.84
CA HIS A 195 -28.12 25.18 -2.04
C HIS A 195 -26.84 24.32 -2.14
N ALA A 196 -26.48 23.68 -1.01
CA ALA A 196 -26.26 22.23 -0.89
C ALA A 196 -26.18 21.85 0.61
N SER A 197 -26.86 20.77 0.98
CA SER A 197 -27.01 20.24 2.35
C SER A 197 -25.68 19.97 3.03
N GLU A 198 -25.55 20.51 4.25
CA GLU A 198 -24.36 20.54 5.10
C GLU A 198 -23.95 19.14 5.61
N MET A 199 -22.65 18.87 5.50
CA MET A 199 -21.93 17.82 6.20
C MET A 199 -21.72 18.23 7.67
N PRO A 200 -21.70 17.30 8.65
CA PRO A 200 -21.47 17.67 10.05
C PRO A 200 -20.07 18.28 10.23
N GLU A 201 -20.03 19.41 10.96
CA GLU A 201 -18.82 20.15 11.30
C GLU A 201 -17.89 19.29 12.17
N GLY A 202 -16.60 19.21 11.80
CA GLY A 202 -15.59 18.53 12.62
C GLY A 202 -14.33 18.00 11.92
N LEU A 203 -14.19 18.13 10.60
CA LEU A 203 -12.96 17.72 9.90
C LEU A 203 -12.14 18.94 9.48
N ASP A 204 -11.08 19.20 10.23
CA ASP A 204 -10.04 20.18 9.90
C ASP A 204 -9.29 19.76 8.61
N PRO A 205 -9.36 20.54 7.51
CA PRO A 205 -8.67 20.24 6.26
C PRO A 205 -7.15 20.50 6.31
N ALA A 206 -6.62 21.07 7.39
CA ALA A 206 -5.18 21.22 7.65
C ALA A 206 -4.57 19.98 8.31
N ARG A 207 -5.39 19.04 8.78
CA ARG A 207 -4.91 17.72 9.23
C ARG A 207 -4.61 16.85 8.02
N PRO A 208 -3.35 16.44 7.81
CA PRO A 208 -3.04 15.57 6.70
C PRO A 208 -3.79 14.23 6.87
N THR A 209 -4.41 13.74 5.79
CA THR A 209 -4.88 12.33 5.68
C THR A 209 -3.73 11.32 5.82
N PHE A 210 -2.51 11.85 5.85
CA PHE A 210 -1.30 11.22 6.25
C PHE A 210 -0.79 11.79 7.59
N GLY A 211 -1.14 11.17 8.72
CA GLY A 211 -0.54 11.52 10.01
C GLY A 211 0.99 11.53 9.98
N VAL A 212 1.58 12.49 10.69
CA VAL A 212 3.01 12.49 11.05
C VAL A 212 3.20 11.49 12.18
N GLY A 213 2.99 10.21 11.91
CA GLY A 213 3.40 9.15 12.80
C GLY A 213 4.92 9.06 12.75
N ARG A 214 5.62 9.80 13.62
CA ARG A 214 7.03 9.49 13.92
C ARG A 214 7.02 8.26 14.81
N VAL A 215 7.09 7.07 14.23
CA VAL A 215 7.58 5.92 14.99
C VAL A 215 9.08 6.16 15.21
N PRO A 216 9.57 6.12 16.45
CA PRO A 216 11.00 6.22 16.71
C PRO A 216 11.75 5.19 15.86
N LEU A 217 12.79 5.63 15.15
CA LEU A 217 13.75 4.74 14.47
C LEU A 217 14.40 3.72 15.42
N SER A 218 14.25 3.90 16.75
CA SER A 218 14.69 2.95 17.76
C SER A 218 13.90 1.65 17.83
N ASP A 219 12.74 1.55 17.17
CA ASP A 219 11.93 0.33 17.09
C ASP A 219 12.01 -0.34 15.70
N VAL A 220 12.85 0.18 14.79
CA VAL A 220 13.15 -0.45 13.51
C VAL A 220 14.18 -1.55 13.77
N TYR A 221 13.71 -2.80 13.84
CA TYR A 221 14.61 -3.93 13.90
C TYR A 221 15.35 -4.05 12.56
N VAL A 222 16.60 -3.60 12.55
CA VAL A 222 17.53 -3.83 11.45
C VAL A 222 18.10 -5.22 11.65
N SER A 223 17.79 -6.15 10.74
CA SER A 223 18.39 -7.48 10.80
C SER A 223 19.86 -7.40 10.38
N ASP A 224 20.73 -8.03 11.17
CA ASP A 224 22.18 -8.12 10.95
C ASP A 224 22.56 -9.37 10.12
N GLU A 225 21.58 -10.14 9.61
CA GLU A 225 21.86 -11.37 8.87
C GLU A 225 22.49 -11.10 7.49
N THR A 226 23.75 -11.55 7.34
CA THR A 226 24.55 -11.44 6.12
C THR A 226 24.46 -12.67 5.20
N VAL A 227 23.69 -13.69 5.58
CA VAL A 227 23.47 -14.89 4.76
C VAL A 227 22.11 -14.73 4.07
N PRO A 228 22.01 -14.83 2.73
CA PRO A 228 20.73 -14.71 2.04
C PRO A 228 19.87 -15.96 2.30
N THR A 229 19.11 -15.93 3.39
CA THR A 229 18.04 -16.87 3.73
C THR A 229 16.70 -16.27 3.29
N LEU A 230 15.75 -17.12 2.88
CA LEU A 230 14.44 -16.66 2.39
C LEU A 230 13.38 -16.62 3.50
N GLU A 231 13.69 -17.16 4.67
CA GLU A 231 12.75 -17.40 5.77
C GLU A 231 13.45 -17.12 7.11
N GLY A 232 12.72 -16.49 8.04
CA GLY A 232 13.24 -16.21 9.38
C GLY A 232 13.20 -17.43 10.30
N GLU A 233 13.69 -17.28 11.53
CA GLU A 233 13.55 -18.29 12.59
C GLU A 233 12.09 -18.65 12.86
N THR A 234 11.19 -17.67 12.74
CA THR A 234 9.75 -17.88 12.84
C THR A 234 8.99 -17.24 11.69
N ARG A 235 8.28 -18.07 10.93
CA ARG A 235 7.26 -17.63 9.97
C ARG A 235 5.89 -17.65 10.62
N LEU A 236 5.29 -16.49 10.80
CA LEU A 236 3.92 -16.34 11.28
C LEU A 236 2.96 -16.17 10.10
N VAL A 237 2.04 -17.10 9.91
CA VAL A 237 0.99 -17.04 8.87
C VAL A 237 -0.35 -16.73 9.53
N LEU A 238 -0.79 -15.47 9.44
CA LEU A 238 -2.09 -15.03 9.93
C LEU A 238 -3.18 -15.30 8.87
N VAL A 239 -4.26 -15.95 9.28
CA VAL A 239 -5.41 -16.26 8.42
C VAL A 239 -6.65 -15.62 9.00
N ARG A 240 -7.26 -14.68 8.27
CA ARG A 240 -8.58 -14.16 8.66
C ARG A 240 -9.62 -15.27 8.48
N HIS A 241 -10.56 -15.43 9.41
CA HIS A 241 -11.65 -16.39 9.25
C HIS A 241 -12.46 -16.16 7.94
N GLY A 242 -13.08 -17.23 7.42
CA GLY A 242 -14.03 -17.14 6.31
C GLY A 242 -15.32 -16.40 6.68
N VAL A 243 -16.19 -16.14 5.70
CA VAL A 243 -17.43 -15.38 5.95
C VAL A 243 -18.43 -16.12 6.85
N THR A 244 -19.15 -15.35 7.66
CA THR A 244 -20.33 -15.76 8.43
C THR A 244 -21.57 -15.07 7.87
N ASP A 245 -22.77 -15.46 8.33
CA ASP A 245 -23.99 -14.74 7.94
C ASP A 245 -23.96 -13.28 8.43
N PHE A 246 -23.34 -13.01 9.58
CA PHE A 246 -23.10 -11.65 10.08
C PHE A 246 -22.20 -10.84 9.14
N THR A 247 -21.17 -11.48 8.58
CA THR A 247 -20.27 -10.83 7.61
C THR A 247 -21.03 -10.38 6.37
N GLN A 248 -21.95 -11.22 5.86
CA GLN A 248 -22.75 -10.91 4.67
C GLN A 248 -23.84 -9.87 4.94
N GLN A 249 -24.38 -9.86 6.16
CA GLN A 249 -25.38 -8.88 6.61
C GLN A 249 -24.75 -7.57 7.11
N HIS A 250 -23.42 -7.47 7.12
CA HIS A 250 -22.69 -6.32 7.65
C HIS A 250 -23.00 -6.01 9.12
N LEU A 251 -23.21 -7.06 9.93
CA LEU A 251 -23.32 -6.96 11.38
C LEU A 251 -21.93 -6.91 12.03
N LEU A 252 -21.79 -6.12 13.09
CA LEU A 252 -20.57 -6.09 13.88
C LEU A 252 -20.49 -7.38 14.74
N ASP A 253 -19.29 -7.97 14.85
CA ASP A 253 -19.10 -9.28 15.47
C ASP A 253 -17.76 -9.35 16.19
N GLY A 254 -17.76 -8.98 17.44
CA GLY A 254 -16.63 -8.96 18.36
C GLY A 254 -16.67 -10.11 19.36
N ARG A 255 -15.66 -10.13 20.25
CA ARG A 255 -15.65 -11.08 21.36
C ARG A 255 -16.73 -10.70 22.38
N GLY A 256 -17.42 -11.71 22.92
CA GLY A 256 -18.55 -11.50 23.84
C GLY A 256 -19.91 -11.35 23.16
N GLY A 257 -19.93 -11.25 21.82
CA GLY A 257 -21.14 -11.24 21.01
C GLY A 257 -21.74 -12.64 20.75
N ALA A 258 -22.49 -12.76 19.65
CA ALA A 258 -23.26 -13.96 19.31
C ALA A 258 -22.41 -15.18 18.85
N ASP A 259 -21.12 -14.98 18.60
CA ASP A 259 -20.15 -16.00 18.14
C ASP A 259 -20.65 -16.89 16.98
N PRO A 260 -21.04 -16.30 15.82
CA PRO A 260 -21.59 -17.06 14.71
C PRO A 260 -20.55 -17.99 14.07
N SER A 261 -20.99 -19.17 13.64
CA SER A 261 -20.20 -20.09 12.82
C SER A 261 -19.99 -19.56 11.39
N LEU A 262 -18.98 -20.12 10.70
CA LEU A 262 -18.86 -20.01 9.25
C LEU A 262 -20.12 -20.54 8.56
N ASN A 263 -20.58 -19.84 7.52
CA ASN A 263 -21.62 -20.36 6.66
C ASN A 263 -21.03 -21.27 5.55
N ALA A 264 -21.86 -21.77 4.63
CA ALA A 264 -21.40 -22.68 3.58
C ALA A 264 -20.24 -22.10 2.74
N THR A 265 -20.32 -20.80 2.39
CA THR A 265 -19.24 -20.08 1.69
C THR A 265 -18.00 -19.96 2.57
N GLY A 266 -18.16 -19.57 3.84
CA GLY A 266 -17.05 -19.48 4.79
C GLY A 266 -16.32 -20.81 5.01
N MET A 267 -17.06 -21.92 5.06
CA MET A 267 -16.49 -23.26 5.15
C MET A 267 -15.69 -23.64 3.90
N ALA A 268 -16.17 -23.29 2.70
CA ALA A 268 -15.42 -23.50 1.46
C ALA A 268 -14.15 -22.64 1.41
N GLN A 269 -14.25 -21.37 1.83
CA GLN A 269 -13.11 -20.47 1.96
C GLN A 269 -12.05 -20.99 2.95
N ALA A 270 -12.48 -21.52 4.11
CA ALA A 270 -11.59 -22.12 5.09
C ALA A 270 -10.84 -23.35 4.53
N ARG A 271 -11.52 -24.20 3.76
CA ARG A 271 -10.87 -25.33 3.05
C ARG A 271 -9.85 -24.84 2.03
N ALA A 272 -10.19 -23.83 1.22
CA ALA A 272 -9.26 -23.26 0.25
C ALA A 272 -8.02 -22.65 0.94
N ALA A 273 -8.22 -21.93 2.05
CA ALA A 273 -7.13 -21.39 2.86
C ALA A 273 -6.24 -22.50 3.43
N ALA A 274 -6.83 -23.62 3.88
CA ALA A 274 -6.07 -24.78 4.36
C ALA A 274 -5.12 -25.34 3.28
N VAL A 275 -5.61 -25.51 2.05
CA VAL A 275 -4.75 -25.96 0.93
C VAL A 275 -3.66 -24.93 0.61
N ALA A 276 -3.99 -23.63 0.63
CA ALA A 276 -3.01 -22.57 0.40
C ALA A 276 -1.89 -22.57 1.44
N VAL A 277 -2.25 -22.68 2.72
CA VAL A 277 -1.30 -22.80 3.83
C VAL A 277 -0.43 -24.05 3.66
N ARG A 278 -1.01 -25.19 3.30
CA ARG A 278 -0.24 -26.42 3.03
C ARG A 278 0.80 -26.22 1.93
N ARG A 279 0.41 -25.63 0.80
CA ARG A 279 1.34 -25.31 -0.30
C ARG A 279 2.42 -24.32 0.09
N LEU A 280 2.14 -23.40 1.01
CA LEU A 280 3.14 -22.48 1.55
C LEU A 280 4.15 -23.26 2.41
N VAL A 281 3.66 -24.06 3.37
CA VAL A 281 4.49 -24.89 4.26
C VAL A 281 5.35 -25.88 3.48
N GLU A 282 4.82 -26.53 2.43
CA GLU A 282 5.57 -27.48 1.60
C GLU A 282 6.76 -26.87 0.85
N ARG A 283 6.74 -25.54 0.64
CA ARG A 283 7.84 -24.79 0.01
C ARG A 283 8.72 -24.08 1.04
N SER A 284 8.40 -24.20 2.32
CA SER A 284 9.14 -23.59 3.42
C SER A 284 10.30 -24.48 3.88
N GLU A 285 11.26 -23.90 4.59
CA GLU A 285 12.30 -24.64 5.30
C GLU A 285 11.68 -25.61 6.31
N GLN A 286 12.32 -26.77 6.50
CA GLN A 286 11.81 -27.77 7.42
C GLN A 286 11.98 -27.30 8.86
N GLY A 287 10.88 -27.25 9.60
CA GLY A 287 10.89 -26.85 11.00
C GLY A 287 9.62 -27.26 11.74
N PRO A 288 9.50 -26.90 13.03
CA PRO A 288 8.27 -27.05 13.78
C PRO A 288 7.09 -26.39 13.07
N LEU A 289 5.95 -27.05 13.08
CA LEU A 289 4.70 -26.54 12.51
C LEU A 289 3.62 -26.56 13.57
N SER A 290 2.97 -25.43 13.81
CA SER A 290 1.85 -25.35 14.75
C SER A 290 0.70 -24.51 14.21
N VAL A 291 -0.52 -24.85 14.65
CA VAL A 291 -1.74 -24.13 14.29
C VAL A 291 -2.42 -23.66 15.56
N VAL A 292 -2.58 -22.34 15.67
CA VAL A 292 -3.30 -21.66 16.75
C VAL A 292 -4.55 -21.02 16.15
N SER A 293 -5.61 -20.92 16.93
CA SER A 293 -6.74 -20.06 16.58
C SER A 293 -7.20 -19.27 17.79
N SER A 294 -7.91 -18.17 17.51
CA SER A 294 -8.78 -17.55 18.51
C SER A 294 -9.81 -18.56 19.05
N SER A 295 -10.53 -18.19 20.10
CA SER A 295 -11.62 -18.98 20.68
C SER A 295 -12.99 -18.80 20.02
N LEU A 296 -13.14 -17.80 19.15
CA LEU A 296 -14.41 -17.56 18.44
C LEU A 296 -14.65 -18.61 17.35
N GLN A 297 -15.89 -19.11 17.25
CA GLN A 297 -16.29 -20.27 16.46
C GLN A 297 -15.85 -20.17 15.00
N ARG A 298 -16.03 -19.03 14.33
CA ARG A 298 -15.63 -18.80 12.94
C ARG A 298 -14.13 -19.00 12.67
N ALA A 299 -13.29 -18.51 13.58
CA ALA A 299 -11.84 -18.64 13.49
C ALA A 299 -11.38 -20.02 13.98
N ARG A 300 -12.05 -20.61 14.99
CA ARG A 300 -11.83 -22.01 15.38
C ARG A 300 -12.09 -22.97 14.23
N GLN A 301 -13.19 -22.81 13.50
CA GLN A 301 -13.52 -23.64 12.34
C GLN A 301 -12.51 -23.47 11.20
N THR A 302 -12.05 -22.23 10.96
CA THR A 302 -10.99 -21.95 9.98
C THR A 302 -9.67 -22.62 10.39
N GLY A 303 -9.23 -22.42 11.64
CA GLY A 303 -8.03 -23.03 12.20
C GLY A 303 -8.11 -24.56 12.25
N GLN A 304 -9.28 -25.13 12.53
CA GLN A 304 -9.48 -26.58 12.51
C GLN A 304 -9.32 -27.15 11.11
N ALA A 305 -9.92 -26.52 10.09
CA ALA A 305 -9.76 -26.95 8.70
C ALA A 305 -8.29 -26.94 8.26
N ILE A 306 -7.53 -25.92 8.69
CA ILE A 306 -6.09 -25.83 8.43
C ILE A 306 -5.33 -26.95 9.16
N ALA A 307 -5.58 -27.14 10.45
CA ALA A 307 -4.91 -28.15 11.27
C ALA A 307 -5.16 -29.58 10.73
N ASP A 308 -6.40 -29.89 10.37
CA ASP A 308 -6.78 -31.18 9.78
C ASP A 308 -6.03 -31.44 8.47
N HIS A 309 -5.91 -30.41 7.62
CA HIS A 309 -5.22 -30.53 6.33
C HIS A 309 -3.70 -30.62 6.47
N LEU A 310 -3.12 -30.00 7.50
CA LEU A 310 -1.69 -30.08 7.81
C LEU A 310 -1.34 -31.34 8.60
N GLY A 311 -2.32 -32.02 9.20
CA GLY A 311 -2.10 -33.21 10.04
C GLY A 311 -1.55 -32.88 11.43
N VAL A 312 -1.87 -31.71 11.98
CA VAL A 312 -1.42 -31.25 13.30
C VAL A 312 -2.61 -30.96 14.22
N THR A 313 -2.36 -30.82 15.53
CA THR A 313 -3.40 -30.43 16.49
C THR A 313 -3.55 -28.92 16.52
N ARG A 314 -4.79 -28.42 16.49
CA ARG A 314 -5.11 -27.01 16.68
C ARG A 314 -5.10 -26.67 18.17
N GLU A 315 -4.41 -25.60 18.53
CA GLU A 315 -4.45 -25.01 19.86
C GLU A 315 -5.35 -23.76 19.89
N GLU A 316 -5.98 -23.51 21.04
CA GLU A 316 -6.77 -22.29 21.26
C GLU A 316 -5.95 -21.28 22.07
N ASP A 317 -5.97 -20.02 21.63
CA ASP A 317 -5.45 -18.90 22.40
C ASP A 317 -6.41 -17.71 22.27
N ARG A 318 -7.08 -17.39 23.39
CA ARG A 318 -8.13 -16.36 23.51
C ARG A 318 -7.62 -14.95 23.31
N ASP A 319 -6.32 -14.69 23.49
CA ASP A 319 -5.78 -13.35 23.24
C ASP A 319 -5.81 -13.00 21.73
N TRP A 320 -6.07 -13.98 20.84
CA TRP A 320 -6.33 -13.76 19.40
C TRP A 320 -7.79 -13.49 19.02
N ASP A 321 -8.71 -13.38 19.99
CA ASP A 321 -10.13 -13.08 19.74
C ASP A 321 -10.32 -11.71 19.06
N GLU A 322 -11.43 -11.49 18.35
CA GLU A 322 -11.72 -10.16 17.76
C GLU A 322 -11.89 -9.10 18.86
N GLN A 323 -11.69 -7.82 18.51
CA GLN A 323 -12.02 -6.71 19.41
C GLN A 323 -13.45 -6.86 19.95
N GLY A 324 -13.65 -6.62 21.25
CA GLY A 324 -14.99 -6.57 21.85
C GLY A 324 -15.69 -5.28 21.44
N PHE A 325 -16.90 -5.37 20.88
CA PHE A 325 -17.68 -4.18 20.53
C PHE A 325 -18.84 -3.92 21.50
N GLY A 326 -19.03 -4.78 22.50
CA GLY A 326 -19.93 -4.54 23.62
C GLY A 326 -21.39 -4.45 23.14
N GLU A 327 -22.06 -3.36 23.48
CA GLU A 327 -23.45 -3.14 23.08
C GLU A 327 -23.65 -3.05 21.55
N TRP A 328 -22.59 -2.88 20.77
CA TRP A 328 -22.65 -2.85 19.30
C TRP A 328 -22.57 -4.23 18.65
N ASP A 329 -22.26 -5.28 19.42
CA ASP A 329 -22.22 -6.65 18.89
C ASP A 329 -23.59 -7.09 18.34
N GLY A 330 -23.60 -7.56 17.09
CA GLY A 330 -24.82 -7.95 16.37
C GLY A 330 -25.60 -6.80 15.74
N VAL A 331 -25.18 -5.55 15.93
CA VAL A 331 -25.84 -4.38 15.31
C VAL A 331 -25.34 -4.20 13.87
N ALA A 332 -26.25 -3.85 12.96
CA ALA A 332 -25.93 -3.63 11.56
C ALA A 332 -25.15 -2.34 11.36
N MET A 333 -24.12 -2.37 10.52
CA MET A 333 -23.32 -1.18 10.23
C MET A 333 -24.13 0.03 9.74
N PRO A 334 -25.13 -0.10 8.86
CA PRO A 334 -25.97 1.04 8.47
C PRO A 334 -26.70 1.70 9.66
N ASP A 335 -27.07 0.91 10.67
CA ASP A 335 -27.75 1.42 11.86
C ASP A 335 -26.76 2.14 12.77
N LEU A 336 -25.57 1.56 13.00
CA LEU A 336 -24.50 2.22 13.75
C LEU A 336 -24.06 3.53 13.08
N VAL A 337 -23.97 3.58 11.75
CA VAL A 337 -23.62 4.83 11.03
C VAL A 337 -24.68 5.92 11.25
N ARG A 338 -25.94 5.53 11.30
CA ARG A 338 -27.08 6.43 11.47
C ARG A 338 -27.25 6.91 12.92
N GLU A 339 -26.98 6.05 13.90
CA GLU A 339 -27.22 6.32 15.32
C GLU A 339 -25.96 6.74 16.10
N HIS A 340 -24.79 6.27 15.67
CA HIS A 340 -23.50 6.39 16.37
C HIS A 340 -22.35 6.80 15.42
N GLY A 341 -22.65 7.60 14.38
CA GLY A 341 -21.67 7.94 13.33
C GLY A 341 -20.37 8.59 13.83
N GLU A 342 -20.45 9.53 14.77
CA GLU A 342 -19.28 10.17 15.37
C GLU A 342 -18.45 9.18 16.20
N ASP A 343 -19.11 8.37 17.01
CA ASP A 343 -18.45 7.34 17.83
C ASP A 343 -17.82 6.24 16.95
N LEU A 344 -18.39 5.92 15.79
CA LEU A 344 -17.74 5.04 14.81
C LEU A 344 -16.46 5.65 14.23
N LEU A 345 -16.40 6.97 14.04
CA LEU A 345 -15.18 7.66 13.63
C LEU A 345 -14.16 7.66 14.76
N ARG A 346 -14.60 7.80 16.01
CA ARG A 346 -13.73 7.68 17.20
C ARG A 346 -13.17 6.26 17.33
N LEU A 347 -14.00 5.22 17.20
CA LEU A 347 -13.54 3.83 17.17
C LEU A 347 -12.43 3.55 16.15
N ARG A 348 -12.37 4.34 15.06
CA ARG A 348 -11.34 4.20 14.03
C ARG A 348 -10.09 5.04 14.28
N ASN A 349 -10.20 6.18 14.96
CA ASN A 349 -9.15 7.21 14.99
C ASN A 349 -8.65 7.53 16.41
N ASP A 350 -9.41 7.17 17.44
CA ASP A 350 -9.15 7.43 18.84
C ASP A 350 -8.87 6.09 19.53
N ALA A 351 -7.61 5.87 19.90
CA ALA A 351 -7.17 4.61 20.49
C ALA A 351 -7.73 4.37 21.91
N ASP A 352 -8.16 5.44 22.59
CA ASP A 352 -8.75 5.38 23.93
C ASP A 352 -10.25 5.09 23.91
N PHE A 353 -10.91 5.29 22.75
CA PHE A 353 -12.33 5.05 22.62
C PHE A 353 -12.66 3.55 22.61
N ALA A 354 -13.64 3.17 23.43
CA ALA A 354 -14.33 1.88 23.38
C ALA A 354 -15.83 2.11 23.24
N PRO A 355 -16.55 1.31 22.43
CA PRO A 355 -18.00 1.23 22.52
C PRO A 355 -18.42 0.79 23.93
N PRO A 356 -19.62 1.14 24.42
CA PRO A 356 -20.08 0.72 25.74
C PRO A 356 -19.97 -0.81 25.95
N GLY A 357 -19.24 -1.22 26.99
CA GLY A 357 -18.98 -2.64 27.28
C GLY A 357 -18.01 -3.35 26.32
N GLY A 358 -17.39 -2.62 25.39
CA GLY A 358 -16.39 -3.11 24.44
C GLY A 358 -14.95 -2.94 24.92
N GLU A 359 -14.00 -3.21 24.03
CA GLU A 359 -12.56 -3.00 24.22
C GLU A 359 -12.11 -1.76 23.44
N ASN A 360 -11.16 -0.99 23.99
CA ASN A 360 -10.43 0.02 23.22
C ASN A 360 -9.21 -0.57 22.50
N ARG A 361 -8.50 0.27 21.74
CA ARG A 361 -7.34 -0.19 20.96
C ARG A 361 -6.17 -0.62 21.85
N HIS A 362 -5.93 0.06 22.97
CA HIS A 362 -4.84 -0.28 23.88
C HIS A 362 -5.02 -1.65 24.53
N GLU A 363 -6.25 -1.98 24.94
CA GLU A 363 -6.60 -3.28 25.50
C GLU A 363 -6.41 -4.41 24.48
N LEU A 364 -6.89 -4.18 23.24
CA LEU A 364 -6.66 -5.09 22.11
C LEU A 364 -5.16 -5.29 21.84
N ASP A 365 -4.39 -4.22 21.67
CA ASP A 365 -2.97 -4.28 21.34
C ASP A 365 -2.15 -4.95 22.45
N ALA A 366 -2.52 -4.74 23.71
CA ALA A 366 -1.87 -5.38 24.84
C ALA A 366 -2.07 -6.91 24.84
N ARG A 367 -3.29 -7.40 24.58
CA ARG A 367 -3.54 -8.85 24.53
C ARG A 367 -2.95 -9.49 23.28
N VAL A 368 -3.14 -8.87 22.12
CA VAL A 368 -2.61 -9.37 20.84
C VAL A 368 -1.08 -9.38 20.89
N GLY A 369 -0.44 -8.38 21.51
CA GLY A 369 1.01 -8.36 21.71
C GLY A 369 1.53 -9.56 22.52
N ARG A 370 0.82 -9.96 23.59
CA ARG A 370 1.19 -11.17 24.36
C ARG A 370 1.00 -12.45 23.55
N ALA A 371 -0.09 -12.53 22.77
CA ALA A 371 -0.38 -13.68 21.90
C ALA A 371 0.67 -13.83 20.80
N LEU A 372 1.06 -12.70 20.19
CA LEU A 372 2.10 -12.60 19.18
C LEU A 372 3.46 -13.05 19.73
N ALA A 373 3.85 -12.57 20.92
CA ALA A 373 5.10 -13.00 21.55
C ALA A 373 5.12 -14.53 21.81
N ARG A 374 4.01 -15.10 22.27
CA ARG A 374 3.87 -16.57 22.43
C ARG A 374 3.94 -17.31 21.10
N ALA A 375 3.36 -16.76 20.04
CA ALA A 375 3.41 -17.36 18.70
C ALA A 375 4.83 -17.34 18.15
N ILE A 376 5.53 -16.20 18.23
CA ILE A 376 6.92 -16.04 17.79
C ILE A 376 7.84 -17.01 18.54
N ALA A 377 7.69 -17.12 19.86
CA ALA A 377 8.53 -18.00 20.69
C ALA A 377 8.42 -19.51 20.37
N ARG A 378 7.49 -19.93 19.51
CA ARG A 378 7.38 -21.34 19.07
C ARG A 378 8.45 -21.73 18.05
N GLY A 379 8.98 -20.79 17.28
CA GLY A 379 9.88 -21.10 16.17
C GLY A 379 9.19 -21.81 15.00
N GLY A 380 9.87 -21.88 13.86
CA GLY A 380 9.37 -22.56 12.66
C GLY A 380 8.16 -21.86 12.05
N THR A 381 7.21 -22.62 11.50
CA THR A 381 5.98 -22.06 10.94
C THR A 381 4.82 -22.12 11.94
N VAL A 382 4.24 -20.96 12.23
CA VAL A 382 3.09 -20.82 13.13
C VAL A 382 1.93 -20.22 12.36
N VAL A 383 0.86 -20.99 12.20
CA VAL A 383 -0.35 -20.53 11.51
C VAL A 383 -1.37 -20.09 12.55
N VAL A 384 -1.92 -18.88 12.42
CA VAL A 384 -2.88 -18.32 13.38
C VAL A 384 -4.18 -17.93 12.66
N ALA A 385 -5.27 -18.63 12.97
CA ALA A 385 -6.60 -18.24 12.49
C ALA A 385 -7.25 -17.21 13.44
N THR A 386 -7.52 -15.99 12.93
CA THR A 386 -7.96 -14.83 13.72
C THR A 386 -8.86 -13.88 12.89
N HIS A 387 -8.92 -12.60 13.26
CA HIS A 387 -9.96 -11.65 12.89
C HIS A 387 -9.40 -10.33 12.37
N ARG A 388 -10.29 -9.48 11.83
CA ARG A 388 -9.89 -8.31 11.06
C ARG A 388 -9.10 -7.31 11.88
N VAL A 389 -9.64 -6.89 13.04
CA VAL A 389 -8.99 -5.83 13.82
C VAL A 389 -7.71 -6.35 14.49
N VAL A 390 -7.66 -7.65 14.80
CA VAL A 390 -6.46 -8.33 15.27
C VAL A 390 -5.35 -8.33 14.22
N LEU A 391 -5.63 -8.64 12.94
CA LEU A 391 -4.63 -8.51 11.86
C LEU A 391 -4.10 -7.07 11.76
N MET A 392 -5.00 -6.09 11.86
CA MET A 392 -4.62 -4.67 11.83
C MET A 392 -3.78 -4.25 13.05
N SER A 393 -4.02 -4.83 14.22
CA SER A 393 -3.19 -4.66 15.41
C SER A 393 -1.77 -5.16 15.16
N VAL A 394 -1.62 -6.40 14.67
CA VAL A 394 -0.31 -6.98 14.36
C VAL A 394 0.41 -6.19 13.27
N LEU A 395 -0.26 -5.91 12.14
CA LEU A 395 0.36 -5.20 11.02
C LEU A 395 0.70 -3.74 11.37
N GLY A 396 -0.15 -3.07 12.16
CA GLY A 396 0.16 -1.75 12.68
C GLY A 396 1.46 -1.75 13.51
N ARG A 397 1.63 -2.75 14.37
CA ARG A 397 2.86 -2.95 15.16
C ARG A 397 4.08 -3.24 14.29
N MET A 398 3.96 -4.14 13.31
CA MET A 398 5.08 -4.56 12.46
C MET A 398 5.53 -3.49 11.48
N LEU A 399 4.60 -2.69 10.96
CA LEU A 399 4.89 -1.67 9.95
C LEU A 399 5.11 -0.28 10.55
N GLY A 400 4.96 -0.12 11.87
CA GLY A 400 4.99 1.20 12.50
C GLY A 400 3.86 2.12 12.02
N VAL A 401 2.68 1.55 11.75
CA VAL A 401 1.51 2.29 11.27
C VAL A 401 0.58 2.59 12.44
N ASP A 402 0.16 3.84 12.58
CA ASP A 402 -0.76 4.29 13.61
C ASP A 402 -2.16 3.63 13.49
N HIS A 403 -2.92 3.64 14.59
CA HIS A 403 -4.24 3.02 14.68
C HIS A 403 -5.19 3.47 13.56
N GLY A 404 -5.27 4.78 13.32
CA GLY A 404 -6.14 5.37 12.29
C GLY A 404 -5.79 4.89 10.89
N ARG A 405 -4.49 4.82 10.58
CA ARG A 405 -4.02 4.36 9.28
C ARG A 405 -4.06 2.85 9.09
N ALA A 406 -4.01 2.04 10.14
CA ALA A 406 -4.11 0.59 9.99
C ALA A 406 -5.39 0.17 9.23
N TRP A 407 -6.44 1.00 9.25
CA TRP A 407 -7.68 0.79 8.49
C TRP A 407 -7.51 0.83 6.97
N SER A 408 -6.40 1.36 6.44
CA SER A 408 -6.08 1.30 5.01
C SER A 408 -5.52 -0.05 4.57
N ILE A 409 -5.25 -0.97 5.50
CA ILE A 409 -4.71 -2.29 5.21
C ILE A 409 -5.86 -3.25 4.89
N ALA A 410 -5.86 -3.79 3.67
CA ALA A 410 -6.83 -4.79 3.26
C ALA A 410 -6.63 -6.09 4.04
N THR A 411 -7.73 -6.73 4.45
CA THR A 411 -7.75 -7.96 5.25
C THR A 411 -9.03 -8.71 4.91
N ALA A 412 -9.12 -9.30 3.72
CA ALA A 412 -10.31 -9.96 3.21
C ALA A 412 -10.62 -11.27 3.97
N PRO A 413 -11.88 -11.75 4.00
CA PRO A 413 -12.20 -13.05 4.58
C PRO A 413 -11.36 -14.17 3.97
N ALA A 414 -10.88 -15.10 4.79
CA ALA A 414 -9.97 -16.19 4.40
C ALA A 414 -8.67 -15.77 3.71
N SER A 415 -8.25 -14.51 3.83
CA SER A 415 -6.95 -14.06 3.34
C SER A 415 -5.81 -14.54 4.22
N LEU A 416 -4.65 -14.81 3.61
CA LEU A 416 -3.40 -15.09 4.31
C LEU A 416 -2.55 -13.81 4.41
N THR A 417 -1.78 -13.67 5.48
CA THR A 417 -0.76 -12.64 5.68
C THR A 417 0.42 -13.29 6.38
N ALA A 418 1.64 -13.09 5.88
CA ALA A 418 2.84 -13.71 6.45
C ALA A 418 3.84 -12.67 6.97
N ILE A 419 4.44 -13.00 8.10
CA ILE A 419 5.50 -12.23 8.76
C ILE A 419 6.68 -13.18 9.01
N GLU A 420 7.87 -12.77 8.62
CA GLU A 420 9.13 -13.43 8.99
C GLU A 420 9.70 -12.75 10.22
N VAL A 421 10.12 -13.52 11.20
CA VAL A 421 10.86 -13.05 12.38
C VAL A 421 12.22 -13.72 12.39
N TRP A 422 13.26 -12.91 12.41
CA TRP A 422 14.67 -13.28 12.33
C TRP A 422 15.25 -13.53 13.74
N PRO A 423 16.36 -14.29 13.88
CA PRO A 423 16.97 -14.60 15.18
C PRO A 423 17.40 -13.38 16.01
N ASP A 424 17.71 -12.27 15.34
CA ASP A 424 18.07 -10.99 15.96
C ASP A 424 16.85 -10.18 16.46
N GLY A 425 15.64 -10.72 16.27
CA GLY A 425 14.37 -10.06 16.59
C GLY A 425 13.82 -9.20 15.44
N GLY A 426 14.56 -9.05 14.34
CA GLY A 426 14.10 -8.53 13.05
C GLY A 426 12.73 -9.08 12.68
N ALA A 427 11.82 -8.23 12.18
CA ALA A 427 10.57 -8.70 11.60
C ALA A 427 10.31 -8.05 10.24
N GLN A 428 9.82 -8.85 9.30
CA GLN A 428 9.46 -8.39 7.95
C GLN A 428 8.08 -8.93 7.58
N VAL A 429 7.25 -8.08 6.98
CA VAL A 429 5.97 -8.52 6.42
C VAL A 429 6.22 -9.05 5.01
N ALA A 430 6.18 -10.38 4.84
CA ALA A 430 6.45 -11.03 3.56
C ALA A 430 5.33 -10.79 2.53
N PHE A 431 4.07 -10.88 2.97
CA PHE A 431 2.91 -10.50 2.16
C PHE A 431 1.70 -10.21 3.03
N VAL A 432 0.75 -9.44 2.49
CA VAL A 432 -0.51 -9.07 3.16
C VAL A 432 -1.68 -9.39 2.26
N ASN A 433 -2.77 -9.91 2.84
CA ASN A 433 -4.05 -10.09 2.16
C ASN A 433 -3.97 -10.94 0.88
N ASP A 434 -3.21 -12.02 0.90
CA ASP A 434 -3.23 -12.97 -0.22
C ASP A 434 -4.57 -13.72 -0.23
N THR A 435 -5.28 -13.61 -1.35
CA THR A 435 -6.57 -14.24 -1.61
C THR A 435 -6.58 -15.10 -2.87
N HIS A 436 -5.44 -15.37 -3.49
CA HIS A 436 -5.40 -16.05 -4.80
C HIS A 436 -6.02 -17.45 -4.76
N HIS A 437 -5.92 -18.15 -3.63
CA HIS A 437 -6.55 -19.45 -3.41
C HIS A 437 -8.08 -19.44 -3.46
N LEU A 438 -8.70 -18.26 -3.31
CA LEU A 438 -10.15 -18.11 -3.42
C LEU A 438 -10.63 -18.01 -4.86
N TYR A 439 -9.71 -17.88 -5.83
CA TYR A 439 -10.02 -17.68 -7.25
C TYR A 439 -9.38 -18.72 -8.18
N ASP A 440 -8.57 -19.62 -7.66
CA ASP A 440 -7.91 -20.64 -8.48
C ASP A 440 -8.85 -21.85 -8.66
N PRO A 441 -9.26 -22.16 -9.90
CA PRO A 441 -10.20 -23.25 -10.20
C PRO A 441 -9.66 -24.63 -9.84
N ALA A 442 -8.34 -24.80 -9.66
CA ALA A 442 -7.77 -26.02 -9.12
C ALA A 442 -8.19 -26.28 -7.65
N PHE A 443 -8.67 -25.26 -6.93
CA PHE A 443 -9.24 -25.40 -5.58
C PHE A 443 -10.73 -25.74 -5.58
N ASP A 444 -11.45 -25.55 -6.70
CA ASP A 444 -12.88 -25.91 -6.80
C ASP A 444 -13.08 -27.45 -6.75
N GLU A 445 -12.14 -28.23 -7.27
CA GLU A 445 -12.17 -29.70 -7.22
C GLU A 445 -11.90 -30.27 -5.81
N VAL A 446 -11.10 -29.56 -4.99
CA VAL A 446 -10.76 -29.98 -3.62
C VAL A 446 -11.78 -29.44 -2.60
N ALA A 447 -12.42 -28.30 -2.87
CA ALA A 447 -13.35 -27.64 -1.94
C ALA A 447 -14.82 -28.08 -2.09
N GLY A 448 -15.20 -28.77 -3.16
CA GLY A 448 -16.56 -29.30 -3.37
C GLY A 448 -17.65 -28.23 -3.58
N ALA A 449 -17.26 -26.97 -3.81
CA ALA A 449 -18.17 -25.88 -4.13
C ALA A 449 -17.36 -24.75 -4.78
N THR A 450 -17.89 -24.19 -5.88
CA THR A 450 -17.30 -23.04 -6.56
C THR A 450 -17.24 -21.85 -5.59
N VAL A 451 -16.04 -21.38 -5.24
CA VAL A 451 -15.87 -20.21 -4.38
C VAL A 451 -16.02 -18.95 -5.24
N ILE A 452 -17.24 -18.68 -5.71
CA ILE A 452 -17.57 -17.40 -6.34
C ILE A 452 -18.08 -16.48 -5.23
N LEU A 453 -17.30 -15.45 -4.89
CA LEU A 453 -17.88 -14.24 -4.30
C LEU A 453 -18.86 -13.68 -5.34
N ASP A 454 -20.15 -13.81 -5.06
CA ASP A 454 -21.24 -13.44 -5.94
C ASP A 454 -21.12 -11.96 -6.37
N GLY A 455 -20.50 -11.73 -7.53
CA GLY A 455 -20.65 -10.50 -8.29
C GLY A 455 -22.00 -10.58 -8.99
N GLY A 456 -23.06 -10.25 -8.24
CA GLY A 456 -24.44 -10.41 -8.70
C GLY A 456 -24.73 -9.77 -10.07
N PRO A 457 -25.67 -10.35 -10.85
CA PRO A 457 -25.83 -10.11 -12.27
C PRO A 457 -26.68 -8.87 -12.58
N GLY A 458 -26.26 -8.10 -13.58
CA GLY A 458 -26.97 -6.90 -14.00
C GLY A 458 -26.68 -6.48 -15.44
N ARG A 459 -26.77 -7.42 -16.39
CA ARG A 459 -27.06 -7.06 -17.79
C ARG A 459 -28.38 -6.30 -17.80
N ARG A 460 -28.35 -4.97 -17.89
CA ARG A 460 -29.44 -4.21 -18.50
C ARG A 460 -29.03 -3.84 -19.91
N THR A 461 -29.59 -4.60 -20.84
CA THR A 461 -29.79 -4.21 -22.23
C THR A 461 -30.52 -2.88 -22.30
N ARG A 462 -29.82 -1.81 -22.67
CA ARG A 462 -30.05 -0.96 -23.86
C ARG A 462 -29.12 0.24 -23.82
#